data_AF-A0A849X1B7-F1
#
_entry.id   AF-A0A849X1B7-F1
#
_cell.length_a   1.000
_cell.length_b   1.000
_cell.length_c   1.000
_cell.angle_alpha   90.00
_cell.angle_beta   90.00
_cell.angle_gamma   90.00
#
_symmetry.space_group_name_H-M   'P 1'
#
loop_
_entity.id
_entity.type
_entity.pdbx_description
1 polymer ?
#
loop_
_entity_poly.entity_id
_entity_poly.type
_entity_poly.pdbx_seq_one_letter_code
_entity_poly.pdbx_strand_id
1 'polypeptide(L)'
;MTLRNSLNGNAIHIDRLHTKRGGHTPYGYAYLDGQLLIDPKEQIIIRKIMKLHQSALSGNAITKELNRQNIPSRTGKSWSPCVVRRIIKLNQSNQQNNRRTK
;
A
#
# COMPACT_ATOMS: atom_id res chain seq x y z
N MET A 1 -9.07 -24.08 8.55
CA MET A 1 -10.54 -24.12 8.74
C MET A 1 -11.16 -23.73 7.41
N THR A 2 -11.91 -24.63 6.77
CA THR A 2 -12.56 -24.40 5.46
C THR A 2 -13.94 -23.76 5.69
N LEU A 3 -14.23 -22.64 5.03
CA LEU A 3 -15.59 -22.12 4.92
C LEU A 3 -16.21 -22.70 3.64
N ARG A 4 -17.40 -23.30 3.76
CA ARG A 4 -18.13 -23.89 2.64
C ARG A 4 -18.91 -22.77 1.93
N ASN A 5 -18.72 -22.63 0.63
CA ASN A 5 -19.51 -21.70 -0.17
C ASN A 5 -20.94 -22.24 -0.33
N SER A 6 -21.96 -21.48 0.10
CA SER A 6 -23.37 -21.93 0.10
C SER A 6 -23.96 -22.10 -1.31
N LEU A 7 -23.34 -21.51 -2.34
CA LEU A 7 -23.90 -21.48 -3.70
C LEU A 7 -23.50 -22.66 -4.59
N ASN A 8 -22.41 -23.38 -4.29
CA ASN A 8 -21.91 -24.45 -5.16
C ASN A 8 -21.36 -25.68 -4.43
N GLY A 9 -21.46 -25.75 -3.09
CA GLY A 9 -21.06 -26.93 -2.32
C GLY A 9 -19.57 -27.24 -2.31
N ASN A 10 -18.75 -26.48 -3.04
CA ASN A 10 -17.31 -26.65 -3.10
C ASN A 10 -16.66 -26.06 -1.85
N ALA A 11 -15.79 -26.86 -1.21
CA ALA A 11 -14.93 -26.37 -0.14
C ALA A 11 -13.92 -25.41 -0.76
N ILE A 12 -13.99 -24.13 -0.41
CA ILE A 12 -12.94 -23.18 -0.80
C ILE A 12 -11.73 -23.55 0.04
N HIS A 13 -10.73 -24.19 -0.57
CA HIS A 13 -9.45 -24.41 0.08
C HIS A 13 -8.81 -23.03 0.23
N ILE A 14 -8.93 -22.44 1.43
CA ILE A 14 -8.24 -21.20 1.79
C ILE A 14 -6.74 -21.50 1.84
N ASP A 15 -6.13 -21.50 0.66
CA ASP A 15 -4.72 -21.75 0.49
C ASP A 15 -3.95 -20.74 1.36
N ARG A 16 -3.04 -21.25 2.19
CA ARG A 16 -2.25 -20.46 3.15
C ARG A 16 -1.27 -19.49 2.43
N LEU A 17 -1.04 -19.66 1.13
CA LEU A 17 -0.31 -18.71 0.28
C LEU A 17 -1.22 -17.58 -0.22
N HIS A 18 -2.52 -17.86 -0.45
CA HIS A 18 -3.51 -16.89 -0.97
C HIS A 18 -4.33 -16.19 0.13
N THR A 19 -4.37 -16.74 1.34
CA THR A 19 -5.21 -16.25 2.45
C THR A 19 -4.40 -15.42 3.44
N LYS A 20 -4.65 -14.10 3.44
CA LYS A 20 -4.23 -13.11 4.44
C LYS A 20 -2.88 -13.40 5.12
N ARG A 21 -1.79 -12.87 4.55
CA ARG A 21 -0.59 -12.59 5.35
C ARG A 21 -1.02 -11.60 6.44
N GLY A 22 -1.00 -12.03 7.71
CA GLY A 22 -1.42 -11.26 8.88
C GLY A 22 -0.57 -10.00 9.10
N GLY A 23 -0.72 -9.01 8.24
CA GLY A 23 -0.02 -7.75 8.26
C GLY A 23 -0.92 -6.60 7.82
N HIS A 24 -0.51 -5.38 8.16
CA HIS A 24 -1.21 -4.18 7.73
C HIS A 24 -1.16 -4.05 6.20
N THR A 25 -2.31 -3.79 5.58
CA THR A 25 -2.40 -3.51 4.14
C THR A 25 -1.47 -2.36 3.78
N PRO A 26 -0.54 -2.54 2.83
CA PRO A 26 0.29 -1.46 2.36
C PRO A 26 -0.54 -0.25 1.92
N TYR A 27 -0.01 0.95 2.16
CA TYR A 27 -0.65 2.17 1.68
C TYR A 27 -0.67 2.16 0.13
N GLY A 28 -1.77 2.61 -0.48
CA GLY A 28 -2.00 2.52 -1.92
C GLY A 28 -2.73 1.26 -2.37
N TYR A 29 -2.99 0.33 -1.46
CA TYR A 29 -3.63 -0.94 -1.75
C TYR A 29 -4.73 -1.23 -0.73
N ALA A 30 -5.75 -1.95 -1.17
CA ALA A 30 -6.86 -2.43 -0.37
C ALA A 30 -7.01 -3.94 -0.57
N TYR A 31 -7.45 -4.66 0.46
CA TYR A 31 -7.85 -6.07 0.29
C TYR A 31 -9.34 -6.14 0.01
N LEU A 32 -9.71 -6.73 -1.12
CA LEU A 32 -11.10 -7.06 -1.47
C LEU A 32 -11.14 -8.56 -1.80
N ASP A 33 -11.99 -9.31 -1.11
CA ASP A 33 -12.16 -10.77 -1.30
C ASP A 33 -10.85 -11.58 -1.30
N GLY A 34 -9.91 -11.18 -0.43
CA GLY A 34 -8.60 -11.83 -0.31
C GLY A 34 -7.59 -11.42 -1.40
N GLN A 35 -7.99 -10.61 -2.36
CA GLN A 35 -7.13 -10.06 -3.40
C GLN A 35 -6.63 -8.67 -3.02
N LEU A 36 -5.38 -8.37 -3.36
CA LEU A 36 -4.79 -7.05 -3.15
C LEU A 36 -5.10 -6.16 -4.36
N LEU A 37 -6.04 -5.24 -4.20
CA LEU A 37 -6.43 -4.27 -5.21
C LEU A 37 -5.70 -2.94 -4.99
N ILE A 38 -5.56 -2.19 -6.08
CA ILE A 38 -4.97 -0.85 -6.06
C ILE A 38 -6.05 0.16 -5.67
N ASP A 39 -5.79 1.01 -4.67
CA ASP A 39 -6.67 2.13 -4.32
C ASP A 39 -6.25 3.40 -5.10
N PRO A 40 -7.03 3.86 -6.09
CA PRO A 40 -6.67 5.02 -6.90
C PRO A 40 -6.43 6.29 -6.07
N LYS A 41 -7.19 6.50 -4.98
CA LYS A 41 -7.09 7.72 -4.16
C LYS A 41 -5.75 7.79 -3.46
N GLU A 42 -5.35 6.68 -2.84
CA GLU A 42 -4.06 6.59 -2.16
C GLU A 42 -2.89 6.51 -3.13
N GLN A 43 -3.08 5.92 -4.31
CA GLN A 43 -2.06 5.90 -5.36
C GLN A 43 -1.70 7.30 -5.84
N ILE A 44 -2.67 8.22 -5.97
CA ILE A 44 -2.37 9.62 -6.32
C ILE A 44 -1.39 10.23 -5.31
N ILE A 45 -1.60 9.95 -4.03
CA ILE A 45 -0.74 10.45 -2.95
C ILE A 45 0.64 9.79 -3.02
N ILE A 46 0.72 8.48 -3.28
CA ILE A 46 2.00 7.78 -3.48
C ILE A 46 2.77 8.39 -4.65
N ARG A 47 2.10 8.64 -5.78
CA ARG A 47 2.74 9.28 -6.95
C ARG A 47 3.29 10.66 -6.60
N LYS A 48 2.55 11.45 -5.82
CA LYS A 48 3.04 12.74 -5.30
C LYS A 48 4.26 12.57 -4.39
N ILE A 49 4.22 11.63 -3.44
CA ILE A 49 5.36 11.32 -2.54
C ILE A 49 6.60 10.92 -3.34
N MET A 50 6.44 10.03 -4.32
CA MET A 50 7.55 9.56 -5.15
C MET A 50 8.11 10.66 -6.02
N LYS A 51 7.27 11.55 -6.57
CA LYS A 51 7.72 12.73 -7.33
C LYS A 51 8.55 13.67 -6.46
N LEU A 52 8.08 13.97 -5.24
CA LEU A 52 8.84 14.80 -4.29
C LEU A 52 10.17 14.14 -3.89
N HIS A 53 10.17 12.82 -3.70
CA HIS A 53 11.39 12.08 -3.39
C HIS A 53 12.39 12.07 -4.56
N GLN A 54 11.91 12.00 -5.81
CA GLN A 54 12.76 12.13 -7.01
C GLN A 54 13.41 13.51 -7.11
N SER A 55 12.76 14.56 -6.59
CA SER A 55 13.34 15.90 -6.42
C SER A 55 14.31 16.01 -5.23
N ALA A 56 14.84 14.89 -4.73
CA ALA A 56 15.79 14.79 -3.63
C ALA A 56 15.29 15.31 -2.26
N LEU A 57 13.97 15.44 -2.06
CA LEU A 57 13.43 15.77 -0.74
C LEU A 57 13.52 14.59 0.21
N SER A 58 14.00 14.84 1.43
CA SER A 58 14.02 13.85 2.50
C SER A 58 12.60 13.47 2.93
N GLY A 59 12.42 12.25 3.45
CA GLY A 59 11.10 11.80 3.96
C GLY A 59 10.49 12.73 5.02
N ASN A 60 11.32 13.41 5.82
CA ASN A 60 10.87 14.44 6.76
C ASN A 60 10.33 15.68 6.04
N ALA A 61 11.03 16.17 5.01
CA ALA A 61 10.60 17.32 4.24
C ALA A 61 9.29 17.03 3.47
N ILE A 62 9.19 15.84 2.88
CA ILE A 62 7.94 15.37 2.24
C ILE A 62 6.79 15.34 3.24
N THR A 63 7.03 14.86 4.46
CA THR A 63 5.99 14.82 5.51
C THR A 63 5.50 16.21 5.87
N LYS A 64 6.43 17.17 6.06
CA LYS A 64 6.07 18.57 6.33
C LYS A 64 5.23 19.14 5.19
N GLU A 65 5.60 18.87 3.95
CA GLU A 65 4.88 19.35 2.78
C GLU A 65 3.48 18.75 2.65
N LEU A 66 3.31 17.45 2.91
CA LEU A 66 1.99 16.80 2.94
C LEU A 66 1.09 17.37 4.03
N ASN A 67 1.64 17.60 5.22
CA ASN A 67 0.90 18.21 6.33
C ASN A 67 0.54 19.67 6.05
N ARG A 68 1.45 20.44 5.42
CA ARG A 68 1.21 21.82 4.99
C ARG A 68 0.09 21.90 3.94
N GLN A 69 0.01 20.92 3.06
CA GLN A 69 -1.05 20.80 2.05
C GLN A 69 -2.38 20.24 2.62
N ASN A 70 -2.45 19.97 3.93
CA ASN A 70 -3.62 19.36 4.59
C ASN A 70 -4.09 18.06 3.92
N ILE A 71 -3.15 17.25 3.39
CA ILE A 71 -3.49 15.96 2.79
C ILE A 71 -3.66 14.94 3.92
N PRO A 72 -4.88 14.42 4.17
CA PRO A 72 -5.10 13.46 5.24
C PRO A 72 -4.42 12.12 4.93
N SER A 73 -3.92 11.45 5.97
CA SER A 73 -3.52 10.04 5.88
C SER A 73 -4.73 9.11 5.83
N ARG A 74 -4.53 7.79 5.65
CA ARG A 74 -5.62 6.79 5.66
C ARG A 74 -6.55 6.90 6.87
N THR A 75 -6.02 7.32 8.02
CA THR A 75 -6.78 7.46 9.28
C THR A 75 -7.27 8.88 9.53
N GLY A 76 -7.12 9.81 8.57
CA GLY A 76 -7.50 11.22 8.73
C GLY A 76 -6.52 12.06 9.57
N LYS A 77 -5.44 11.45 10.08
CA LYS A 77 -4.43 12.15 10.89
C LYS A 77 -3.32 12.74 10.02
N SER A 78 -2.52 13.64 10.60
CA SER A 78 -1.29 14.14 10.00
C SER A 78 -0.32 13.02 9.66
N TRP A 79 0.46 13.22 8.60
CA TRP A 79 1.49 12.29 8.16
C TRP A 79 2.59 12.18 9.20
N SER A 80 2.95 10.93 9.51
CA SER A 80 4.15 10.63 10.29
C SER A 80 5.33 10.33 9.37
N PRO A 81 6.54 10.85 9.68
CA PRO A 81 7.72 10.59 8.87
C PRO A 81 8.10 9.12 8.73
N CYS A 82 7.73 8.26 9.69
CA CYS A 82 8.00 6.83 9.61
C CYS A 82 7.14 6.15 8.52
N VAL A 83 5.89 6.60 8.35
CA VAL A 83 4.96 6.09 7.34
C VAL A 83 5.43 6.48 5.95
N VAL A 84 5.81 7.75 5.75
CA VAL A 84 6.33 8.24 4.46
C VAL A 84 7.58 7.47 4.04
N ARG A 85 8.55 7.27 4.93
CA ARG A 85 9.75 6.46 4.65
C ARG A 85 9.41 5.02 4.27
N ARG A 86 8.44 4.40 4.96
CA ARG A 86 7.98 3.05 4.65
C ARG A 86 7.40 2.95 3.24
N ILE A 87 6.58 3.93 2.84
CA ILE A 87 5.99 4.02 1.50
C ILE A 87 7.08 4.13 0.43
N ILE A 88 8.05 5.01 0.65
CA ILE A 88 9.18 5.21 -0.27
C ILE A 88 9.96 3.89 -0.44
N LYS A 89 10.36 3.25 0.67
CA LYS A 89 11.10 1.99 0.66
C LYS A 89 10.36 0.89 -0.10
N LEU A 90 9.05 0.73 0.16
CA LEU A 90 8.22 -0.27 -0.50
C LEU A 90 8.12 -0.04 -2.01
N ASN A 91 7.95 1.22 -2.43
CA ASN A 91 7.86 1.56 -3.84
C ASN A 91 9.21 1.38 -4.56
N GLN A 92 10.33 1.68 -3.89
CA GLN A 92 11.67 1.43 -4.43
C GLN A 92 11.93 -0.07 -4.65
N SER A 93 11.53 -0.94 -3.71
CA SER A 93 11.69 -2.39 -3.88
C SER A 93 10.83 -2.94 -5.01
N ASN A 94 9.60 -2.44 -5.18
CA ASN A 94 8.72 -2.86 -6.27
C ASN A 94 9.28 -2.45 -7.64
N GLN A 95 9.88 -1.26 -7.74
CA GLN A 95 10.55 -0.81 -8.97
C GLN A 95 11.77 -1.68 -9.32
N GLN A 96 12.53 -2.15 -8.32
CA GLN A 96 13.69 -3.02 -8.54
C GLN A 96 13.30 -4.43 -8.98
N ASN A 97 12.21 -4.99 -8.45
CA ASN A 97 11.73 -6.31 -8.82
C ASN A 97 11.20 -6.33 -10.27
N ASN A 98 10.48 -5.29 -10.69
CA ASN A 98 9.96 -5.19 -12.07
C ASN A 98 11.06 -5.01 -13.13
N ARG A 99 12.25 -4.52 -12.73
CA ARG A 99 13.42 -4.41 -13.62
C ARG A 99 14.18 -5.72 -13.80
N ARG A 100 14.02 -6.68 -12.88
CA ARG A 100 14.69 -7.99 -12.94
C ARG A 100 13.95 -9.03 -13.79
N THR A 101 12.71 -8.75 -14.14
CA THR A 101 11.85 -9.63 -14.95
C THR A 101 11.85 -9.25 -16.44
N LYS A 102 12.87 -8.54 -16.91
CA LYS A 102 13.02 -8.14 -18.31
C LYS A 102 14.39 -8.55 -18.84
#